data_AF-A0A1M4XKP9-F1
#
_entry.id   AF-A0A1M4XKP9-F1
#
_cell.length_a   1.000
_cell.length_b   1.000
_cell.length_c   1.000
_cell.angle_alpha   90.00
_cell.angle_beta   90.00
_cell.angle_gamma   90.00
#
_symmetry.space_group_name_H-M   'P 1'
#
loop_
_entity.id
_entity.type
_entity.pdbx_description
1 polymer ?
#
loop_
_entity_poly.entity_id
_entity_poly.type
_entity_poly.pdbx_seq_one_letter_code
_entity_poly.pdbx_strand_id
1 'polypeptide(L)'
;MEIIKGKSAFAAIAVGKIAVYKKEDQPIKKRRTEDPEGEIARFRKAKEEAADQLQKLYEKALREVGEAGAMIFKAHQMMLDDGEYQDCVQHMIQTRKVNAEYAVGTAGEHFANIFAAMDDAYMKERAADIKDISERVIRNLIGKGRQDRDFTGPVIVVADDLAPSETVQLDKDKVLAFVTSRGSVYSHTAILARTMNIPAIVNTGIDLEQDLDGKEAAVDGVRGILYLDPTLEVLEEMKKRREEEQQKKELLLELRGKETVTLDGKRIKLYANIGSVSDIAGVLKNDASGIGLFRSEFLYLEKKDYPTEDEQLAAYKTVLENMGGKKVIIRTLDIGADKQIDYFHMEKEENPAMGCRAIRICLERKDIFKTQLRALYRASAFGNLSIMFPMIISVKEVDEILEIVEEVKNELREEGIAMGEAELGIMIETPAAVMVSDELAKKVDFFSIGTNDLTQYTLAIDRGNAKLDRYYDAHHPAVLRMIQMTVENAHKHGIRAGICGELASDMELTETFLAMGVDELSVAPSYILGLRKKIREIKIKA
;
A
#
# COMPACT_ATOMS: atom_id res chain seq x y z
N MET A 1 0.82 23.08 28.49
CA MET A 1 1.28 21.79 27.95
C MET A 1 0.36 20.65 28.36
N GLU A 2 -0.36 20.11 27.39
CA GLU A 2 -1.15 18.87 27.49
C GLU A 2 -0.59 17.84 26.50
N ILE A 3 -0.58 16.56 26.90
CA ILE A 3 -0.01 15.46 26.10
C ILE A 3 -1.12 14.50 25.72
N ILE A 4 -1.36 14.36 24.42
CA ILE A 4 -2.39 13.48 23.87
C ILE A 4 -1.70 12.35 23.10
N LYS A 5 -2.12 11.11 23.34
CA LYS A 5 -1.58 9.92 22.68
C LYS A 5 -2.57 9.39 21.66
N GLY A 6 -2.07 8.99 20.50
CA GLY A 6 -2.84 8.29 19.48
C GLY A 6 -2.00 7.22 18.79
N LYS A 7 -2.48 6.75 17.64
CA LYS A 7 -1.77 5.81 16.79
C LYS A 7 -1.06 6.55 15.66
N SER A 8 0.20 6.22 15.41
CA SER A 8 0.94 6.76 14.28
C SER A 8 0.39 6.21 12.96
N ALA A 9 -0.02 7.11 12.07
CA ALA A 9 -0.34 6.78 10.68
C ALA A 9 0.87 7.00 9.77
N PHE A 10 1.63 8.09 9.98
CA PHE A 10 2.90 8.36 9.31
C PHE A 10 3.92 8.96 10.29
N ALA A 11 5.11 8.36 10.33
CA ALA A 11 6.16 8.70 11.29
C ALA A 11 7.03 9.85 10.78
N ALA A 12 6.77 11.05 11.29
CA ALA A 12 7.61 12.24 11.11
C ALA A 12 7.25 13.29 12.18
N ILE A 13 8.09 14.33 12.31
CA ILE A 13 7.91 15.39 13.32
C ILE A 13 7.47 16.70 12.66
N ALA A 14 6.42 17.32 13.19
CA ALA A 14 5.96 18.64 12.78
C ALA A 14 5.73 19.55 13.99
N VAL A 15 5.95 20.85 13.78
CA VAL A 15 5.71 21.89 14.78
C VAL A 15 5.04 23.05 14.06
N GLY A 16 3.90 23.52 14.57
CA GLY A 16 3.11 24.56 13.92
C GLY A 16 1.90 24.99 14.76
N LYS A 17 1.09 25.88 14.18
CA LYS A 17 -0.18 26.29 14.80
C LYS A 17 -1.28 25.32 14.44
N ILE A 18 -2.19 25.07 15.37
CA ILE A 18 -3.37 24.25 15.13
C ILE A 18 -4.38 25.03 14.29
N ALA A 19 -4.92 24.37 13.28
CA ALA A 19 -6.15 24.75 12.61
C ALA A 19 -7.21 23.69 12.91
N VAL A 20 -8.25 24.06 13.64
CA VAL A 20 -9.33 23.14 14.01
C VAL A 20 -10.32 23.02 12.83
N TYR A 21 -10.40 21.83 12.27
CA TYR A 21 -11.36 21.48 11.24
C TYR A 21 -12.60 20.85 11.90
N LYS A 22 -13.60 21.69 12.20
CA LYS A 22 -14.90 21.27 12.70
C LYS A 22 -15.90 21.15 11.56
N LYS A 23 -16.63 20.04 11.53
CA LYS A 23 -17.89 19.97 10.78
C LYS A 23 -18.88 20.93 11.45
N GLU A 24 -19.42 21.88 10.70
CA GLU A 24 -20.57 22.66 11.16
C GLU A 24 -21.79 21.74 11.14
N ASP A 25 -22.08 21.06 12.27
CA ASP A 25 -23.35 20.38 12.46
C ASP A 25 -24.47 21.42 12.57
N GLN A 26 -25.01 21.81 11.41
CA GLN A 26 -26.24 22.57 11.38
C GLN A 26 -27.42 21.59 11.42
N PRO A 27 -28.22 21.58 12.50
CA PRO A 27 -29.37 20.70 12.57
C PRO A 27 -30.33 21.06 11.44
N ILE A 28 -30.54 20.11 10.52
CA ILE A 28 -31.44 20.27 9.38
C ILE A 28 -32.85 20.38 9.93
N LYS A 29 -33.40 21.60 9.96
CA LYS A 29 -34.77 21.83 10.45
C LYS A 29 -35.75 21.28 9.43
N LYS A 30 -36.53 20.28 9.83
CA LYS A 30 -37.67 19.77 9.05
C LYS A 30 -38.68 20.90 8.84
N ARG A 31 -38.92 21.27 7.59
CA ARG A 31 -39.97 22.21 7.19
C ARG A 31 -40.93 21.50 6.25
N ARG A 32 -42.21 21.83 6.38
CA ARG A 32 -43.22 21.38 5.42
C ARG A 32 -43.14 22.29 4.19
N THR A 33 -43.07 21.71 3.01
CA THR A 33 -43.13 22.45 1.75
C THR A 33 -44.55 22.41 1.19
N GLU A 34 -44.98 23.53 0.62
CA GLU A 34 -46.23 23.65 -0.14
C GLU A 34 -45.99 23.46 -1.65
N ASP A 35 -44.72 23.48 -2.09
CA ASP A 35 -44.28 23.29 -3.47
C ASP A 35 -43.23 22.15 -3.55
N PRO A 36 -43.69 20.88 -3.67
CA PRO A 36 -42.80 19.75 -3.84
C PRO A 36 -42.01 19.77 -5.16
N GLU A 37 -42.56 20.33 -6.23
CA GLU A 37 -41.88 20.38 -7.53
C GLU A 37 -40.72 21.37 -7.50
N GLY A 38 -40.89 22.53 -6.86
CA GLY A 38 -39.82 23.49 -6.61
C GLY A 38 -38.68 22.91 -5.76
N GLU A 39 -38.99 22.12 -4.73
CA GLU A 39 -37.98 21.45 -3.89
C GLU A 39 -37.23 20.35 -4.65
N ILE A 40 -37.89 19.61 -5.55
CA ILE A 40 -37.22 18.64 -6.44
C ILE A 40 -36.27 19.36 -7.41
N ALA A 41 -36.68 20.49 -7.97
CA ALA A 41 -35.84 21.31 -8.84
C ALA A 41 -34.60 21.84 -8.08
N ARG A 42 -34.77 22.29 -6.83
CA ARG A 42 -33.65 22.68 -5.95
C ARG A 42 -32.69 21.52 -5.71
N PHE A 43 -33.21 20.32 -5.43
CA PHE A 43 -32.40 19.12 -5.25
C PHE A 43 -31.59 18.77 -6.50
N ARG A 44 -32.22 18.75 -7.68
CA ARG A 44 -31.53 18.45 -8.95
C ARG A 44 -30.39 19.43 -9.22
N LYS A 45 -30.63 20.73 -9.02
CA LYS A 45 -29.59 21.75 -9.17
C LYS A 45 -28.43 21.54 -8.19
N ALA A 46 -28.72 21.30 -6.91
CA ALA A 46 -27.69 21.07 -5.91
C ALA A 46 -26.88 19.78 -6.15
N LYS A 47 -27.52 18.76 -6.74
CA LYS A 47 -26.89 17.52 -7.19
C LYS A 47 -25.93 17.79 -8.35
N GLU A 48 -26.36 18.50 -9.38
CA GLU A 48 -25.50 18.88 -10.51
C GLU A 48 -24.28 19.67 -10.03
N GLU A 49 -24.48 20.65 -9.14
CA GLU A 49 -23.38 21.40 -8.52
C GLU A 49 -22.44 20.49 -7.71
N ALA A 50 -22.96 19.47 -7.03
CA ALA A 50 -22.14 18.50 -6.29
C ALA A 50 -21.35 17.57 -7.23
N ALA A 51 -21.95 17.15 -8.35
CA ALA A 51 -21.29 16.33 -9.37
C ALA A 51 -20.13 17.09 -10.03
N ASP A 52 -20.33 18.36 -10.37
CA ASP A 52 -19.28 19.24 -10.90
C ASP A 52 -18.13 19.45 -9.90
N GLN A 53 -18.45 19.59 -8.62
CA GLN A 53 -17.43 19.68 -7.57
C GLN A 53 -16.62 18.38 -7.45
N LEU A 54 -17.28 17.22 -7.46
CA LEU A 54 -16.62 15.92 -7.42
C LEU A 54 -15.74 15.69 -8.65
N GLN A 55 -16.17 16.15 -9.83
CA GLN A 55 -15.37 16.06 -11.05
C GLN A 55 -14.07 16.88 -10.94
N LYS A 56 -14.15 18.11 -10.41
CA LYS A 56 -12.96 18.94 -10.17
C LYS A 56 -12.02 18.30 -9.14
N LEU A 57 -12.56 17.64 -8.12
CA LEU A 57 -11.74 16.91 -7.14
C LEU A 57 -11.08 15.68 -7.74
N TYR A 58 -11.79 14.94 -8.60
CA TYR A 58 -11.23 13.83 -9.35
C TYR A 58 -10.02 14.27 -10.19
N GLU A 59 -10.16 15.34 -10.97
CA GLU A 59 -9.07 15.88 -11.80
C GLU A 59 -7.88 16.41 -10.99
N LYS A 60 -8.13 16.96 -9.80
CA LYS A 60 -7.08 17.39 -8.86
C LYS A 60 -6.36 16.17 -8.28
N ALA A 61 -7.11 15.20 -7.75
CA ALA A 61 -6.57 13.96 -7.18
C ALA A 61 -5.77 13.16 -8.20
N LEU A 62 -6.23 13.09 -9.46
CA LEU A 62 -5.54 12.39 -10.54
C LEU A 62 -4.15 12.98 -10.80
N ARG A 63 -4.01 14.31 -10.75
CA ARG A 63 -2.72 15.01 -10.90
C ARG A 63 -1.82 14.87 -9.68
N GLU A 64 -2.40 14.84 -8.49
CA GLU A 64 -1.69 15.03 -7.23
C GLU A 64 -1.37 13.75 -6.45
N VAL A 65 -2.18 12.70 -6.63
CA VAL A 65 -2.13 11.44 -5.87
C VAL A 65 -2.10 10.23 -6.81
N GLY A 66 -2.48 10.42 -8.09
CA GLY A 66 -2.51 9.37 -9.11
C GLY A 66 -3.89 8.71 -9.25
N GLU A 67 -4.00 7.78 -10.19
CA GLU A 67 -5.28 7.18 -10.62
C GLU A 67 -5.98 6.43 -9.47
N ALA A 68 -5.25 5.63 -8.70
CA ALA A 68 -5.79 4.88 -7.57
C ALA A 68 -6.44 5.78 -6.50
N GLY A 69 -5.82 6.95 -6.20
CA GLY A 69 -6.38 7.92 -5.26
C GLY A 69 -7.57 8.72 -5.82
N ALA A 70 -7.64 8.89 -7.15
CA ALA A 70 -8.72 9.60 -7.81
C ALA A 70 -10.00 8.76 -7.92
N MET A 71 -9.90 7.43 -8.03
CA MET A 71 -11.03 6.53 -8.23
C MET A 71 -12.13 6.62 -7.16
N ILE A 72 -11.78 7.06 -5.94
CA ILE A 72 -12.74 7.30 -4.85
C ILE A 72 -13.78 8.34 -5.28
N PHE A 73 -13.36 9.43 -5.92
CA PHE A 73 -14.27 10.48 -6.38
C PHE A 73 -15.20 10.02 -7.50
N LYS A 74 -14.73 9.08 -8.33
CA LYS A 74 -15.55 8.46 -9.37
C LYS A 74 -16.62 7.56 -8.75
N ALA A 75 -16.28 6.82 -7.69
CA ALA A 75 -17.26 6.07 -6.92
C ALA A 75 -18.31 6.99 -6.26
N HIS A 76 -17.89 8.13 -5.70
CA HIS A 76 -18.82 9.14 -5.14
C HIS A 76 -19.78 9.69 -6.19
N GLN A 77 -19.31 9.95 -7.42
CA GLN A 77 -20.17 10.35 -8.53
C GLN A 77 -21.20 9.27 -8.88
N MET A 78 -20.78 8.00 -8.96
CA MET A 78 -21.69 6.89 -9.23
C MET A 78 -22.76 6.73 -8.14
N MET A 79 -22.41 6.91 -6.87
CA MET A 79 -23.38 6.88 -5.76
C MET A 79 -24.36 8.06 -5.82
N LEU A 80 -23.87 9.25 -6.19
CA LEU A 80 -24.73 10.42 -6.35
C LEU A 80 -25.70 10.26 -7.52
N ASP A 81 -25.26 9.57 -8.58
CA ASP A 81 -26.04 9.23 -9.77
C ASP A 81 -26.88 7.96 -9.64
N ASP A 82 -26.83 7.28 -8.50
CA ASP A 82 -27.64 6.11 -8.25
C ASP A 82 -29.14 6.45 -8.30
N GLY A 83 -29.91 5.62 -9.00
CA GLY A 83 -31.34 5.82 -9.23
C GLY A 83 -32.16 5.64 -7.95
N GLU A 84 -31.83 4.65 -7.13
CA GLU A 84 -32.57 4.36 -5.89
C GLU A 84 -32.38 5.47 -4.86
N TYR A 85 -31.16 6.00 -4.73
CA TYR A 85 -30.89 7.15 -3.87
C TYR A 85 -31.72 8.37 -4.30
N GLN A 86 -31.73 8.69 -5.59
CA GLN A 86 -32.47 9.82 -6.13
C GLN A 86 -33.98 9.67 -5.98
N ASP A 87 -34.50 8.47 -6.24
CA ASP A 87 -35.92 8.16 -6.11
C ASP A 87 -36.36 8.23 -4.65
N CYS A 88 -35.52 7.77 -3.71
CA CYS A 88 -35.78 7.88 -2.28
C CYS A 88 -35.95 9.35 -1.85
N VAL A 89 -35.02 10.22 -2.27
CA VAL A 89 -35.09 11.67 -1.97
C VAL A 89 -36.34 12.30 -2.59
N GLN A 90 -36.59 12.05 -3.88
CA GLN A 90 -37.74 12.61 -4.60
C GLN A 90 -39.06 12.13 -4.00
N HIS A 91 -39.17 10.84 -3.68
CA HIS A 91 -40.35 10.26 -3.06
C HIS A 91 -40.61 10.84 -1.67
N MET A 92 -39.57 11.09 -0.86
CA MET A 92 -39.71 11.76 0.42
C MET A 92 -40.26 13.19 0.28
N ILE A 93 -39.76 13.96 -0.70
CA ILE A 93 -40.24 15.32 -0.97
C ILE A 93 -41.71 15.29 -1.43
N GLN A 94 -42.07 14.40 -2.36
CA GLN A 94 -43.43 14.30 -2.91
C GLN A 94 -44.45 13.81 -1.89
N THR A 95 -44.17 12.69 -1.22
CA THR A 95 -45.15 12.00 -0.37
C THR A 95 -45.23 12.62 1.02
N ARG A 96 -44.08 13.01 1.61
CA ARG A 96 -44.03 13.56 2.97
C ARG A 96 -44.08 15.09 3.01
N LYS A 97 -44.04 15.76 1.84
CA LYS A 97 -44.07 17.23 1.70
C LYS A 97 -43.04 17.92 2.60
N VAL A 98 -41.80 17.44 2.58
CA VAL A 98 -40.67 18.00 3.33
C VAL A 98 -39.72 18.76 2.42
N ASN A 99 -38.93 19.68 2.99
CA ASN A 99 -37.87 20.39 2.28
C ASN A 99 -36.72 19.46 1.83
N ALA A 100 -36.02 19.83 0.76
CA ALA A 100 -34.98 19.04 0.12
C ALA A 100 -33.81 18.69 1.04
N GLU A 101 -33.37 19.62 1.91
CA GLU A 101 -32.26 19.38 2.85
C GLU A 101 -32.58 18.23 3.81
N TYR A 102 -33.82 18.19 4.31
CA TYR A 102 -34.27 17.14 5.23
C TYR A 102 -34.42 15.79 4.51
N ALA A 103 -34.93 15.80 3.27
CA ALA A 103 -35.06 14.61 2.45
C ALA A 103 -33.70 13.98 2.14
N VAL A 104 -32.72 14.79 1.72
CA VAL A 104 -31.34 14.34 1.44
C VAL A 104 -30.66 13.80 2.69
N GLY A 105 -30.77 14.49 3.84
CA GLY A 105 -30.17 14.02 5.09
C GLY A 105 -30.75 12.68 5.55
N THR A 106 -32.07 12.53 5.47
CA THR A 106 -32.74 11.28 5.88
C THR A 106 -32.41 10.12 4.92
N ALA A 107 -32.37 10.38 3.61
CA ALA A 107 -31.98 9.37 2.62
C ALA A 107 -30.51 8.95 2.83
N GLY A 108 -29.60 9.91 2.99
CA GLY A 108 -28.18 9.63 3.27
C GLY A 108 -27.99 8.77 4.51
N GLU A 109 -28.68 9.09 5.61
CA GLU A 109 -28.63 8.30 6.84
C GLU A 109 -29.22 6.89 6.66
N HIS A 110 -30.32 6.76 5.91
CA HIS A 110 -30.92 5.47 5.60
C HIS A 110 -29.96 4.56 4.83
N PHE A 111 -29.40 5.03 3.72
CA PHE A 111 -28.44 4.25 2.92
C PHE A 111 -27.15 3.99 3.69
N ALA A 112 -26.67 4.94 4.49
CA ALA A 112 -25.48 4.71 5.33
C ALA A 112 -25.70 3.57 6.32
N ASN A 113 -26.88 3.49 6.95
CA ASN A 113 -27.21 2.42 7.88
C ASN A 113 -27.32 1.06 7.18
N ILE A 114 -27.81 1.02 5.94
CA ILE A 114 -27.83 -0.21 5.12
C ILE A 114 -26.40 -0.70 4.88
N PHE A 115 -25.50 0.18 4.43
CA PHE A 115 -24.09 -0.17 4.19
C PHE A 115 -23.35 -0.59 5.47
N ALA A 116 -23.58 0.10 6.60
CA ALA A 116 -22.96 -0.24 7.88
C ALA A 116 -23.44 -1.59 8.46
N ALA A 117 -24.62 -2.05 8.07
CA ALA A 117 -25.19 -3.33 8.52
C ALA A 117 -24.77 -4.53 7.66
N MET A 118 -24.11 -4.32 6.52
CA MET A 118 -23.56 -5.41 5.70
C MET A 118 -22.36 -6.06 6.39
N ASP A 119 -22.13 -7.35 6.23
CA ASP A 119 -21.03 -8.06 6.91
C ASP A 119 -19.64 -7.77 6.31
N ASP A 120 -19.59 -7.33 5.05
CA ASP A 120 -18.37 -7.01 4.31
C ASP A 120 -17.72 -5.70 4.83
N ALA A 121 -16.45 -5.79 5.23
CA ALA A 121 -15.68 -4.65 5.74
C ALA A 121 -15.53 -3.52 4.71
N TYR A 122 -15.39 -3.84 3.42
CA TYR A 122 -15.32 -2.87 2.34
C TYR A 122 -16.65 -2.14 2.14
N MET A 123 -17.79 -2.86 2.26
CA MET A 123 -19.11 -2.23 2.20
C MET A 123 -19.43 -1.38 3.43
N LYS A 124 -18.91 -1.75 4.61
CA LYS A 124 -19.04 -0.92 5.82
C LYS A 124 -18.35 0.43 5.67
N GLU A 125 -17.21 0.49 4.98
CA GLU A 125 -16.49 1.74 4.73
C GLU A 125 -17.29 2.69 3.81
N ARG A 126 -18.06 2.15 2.86
CA ARG A 126 -18.95 2.93 1.96
C ARG A 126 -20.06 3.70 2.69
N ALA A 127 -20.38 3.31 3.93
CA ALA A 127 -21.35 4.03 4.75
C ALA A 127 -20.90 5.46 5.08
N ALA A 128 -19.58 5.70 5.17
CA ALA A 128 -19.03 7.04 5.36
C ALA A 128 -19.12 7.86 4.08
N ASP A 129 -18.86 7.23 2.93
CA ASP A 129 -18.89 7.88 1.61
C ASP A 129 -20.29 8.43 1.28
N ILE A 130 -21.35 7.64 1.54
CA ILE A 130 -22.72 8.08 1.28
C ILE A 130 -23.13 9.26 2.18
N LYS A 131 -22.60 9.33 3.41
CA LYS A 131 -22.80 10.50 4.28
C LYS A 131 -22.09 11.73 3.73
N ASP A 132 -20.84 11.61 3.26
CA ASP A 132 -20.07 12.73 2.68
C ASP A 132 -20.76 13.31 1.44
N ILE A 133 -21.23 12.45 0.52
CA ILE A 133 -21.95 12.94 -0.67
C ILE A 133 -23.28 13.62 -0.30
N SER A 134 -24.04 13.08 0.67
CA SER A 134 -25.29 13.68 1.12
C SER A 134 -25.06 15.03 1.80
N GLU A 135 -24.05 15.13 2.67
CA GLU A 135 -23.63 16.39 3.30
C GLU A 135 -23.23 17.44 2.25
N ARG A 136 -22.52 17.03 1.18
CA ARG A 136 -22.15 17.91 0.07
C ARG A 136 -23.38 18.49 -0.64
N VAL A 137 -24.38 17.67 -0.95
CA VAL A 137 -25.63 18.15 -1.56
C VAL A 137 -26.38 19.10 -0.62
N ILE A 138 -26.42 18.79 0.68
CA ILE A 138 -27.05 19.65 1.69
C ILE A 138 -26.36 21.02 1.75
N ARG A 139 -25.02 21.07 1.71
CA ARG A 139 -24.27 22.35 1.70
C ARG A 139 -24.65 23.22 0.49
N ASN A 140 -24.74 22.61 -0.69
CA ASN A 140 -25.16 23.32 -1.91
C ASN A 140 -26.62 23.82 -1.78
N LEU A 141 -27.53 23.02 -1.21
CA LEU A 141 -28.93 23.40 -0.99
C LEU A 141 -29.11 24.59 -0.04
N ILE A 142 -28.28 24.68 1.01
CA ILE A 142 -28.29 25.76 2.00
C ILE A 142 -27.72 27.07 1.42
N GLY A 143 -27.03 27.02 0.28
CA GLY A 143 -26.42 28.20 -0.35
C GLY A 143 -25.19 28.73 0.39
N LYS A 144 -24.66 27.96 1.35
CA LYS A 144 -23.33 28.20 1.91
C LYS A 144 -22.32 27.76 0.86
N GLY A 145 -21.95 28.69 -0.02
CA GLY A 145 -20.85 28.50 -0.94
C GLY A 145 -19.59 28.04 -0.20
N ARG A 146 -18.76 27.27 -0.92
CA ARG A 146 -17.37 26.89 -0.61
C ARG A 146 -16.76 27.74 0.50
N GLN A 147 -16.69 27.22 1.73
CA GLN A 147 -15.69 27.68 2.68
C GLN A 147 -14.36 27.05 2.25
N ASP A 148 -13.75 27.57 1.18
CA ASP A 148 -12.32 27.40 1.00
C ASP A 148 -11.69 28.17 2.17
N ARG A 149 -11.49 27.49 3.31
CA ARG A 149 -10.75 28.06 4.43
C ARG A 149 -9.29 28.07 4.01
N ASP A 150 -8.93 29.14 3.31
CA ASP A 150 -7.57 29.37 2.87
C ASP A 150 -6.71 29.61 4.12
N PHE A 151 -5.82 28.67 4.44
CA PHE A 151 -4.94 28.82 5.58
C PHE A 151 -4.01 30.01 5.35
N THR A 152 -3.88 30.88 6.34
CA THR A 152 -3.04 32.08 6.27
C THR A 152 -1.54 31.78 6.44
N GLY A 153 -1.18 30.51 6.70
CA GLY A 153 0.18 30.01 6.85
C GLY A 153 0.22 28.50 7.10
N PRO A 154 1.40 27.92 7.38
CA PRO A 154 1.54 26.49 7.61
C PRO A 154 0.95 26.06 8.97
N VAL A 155 0.07 25.06 8.96
CA VAL A 155 -0.77 24.64 10.10
C VAL A 155 -0.80 23.13 10.31
N ILE A 156 -1.10 22.71 11.54
CA ILE A 156 -1.42 21.35 11.94
C ILE A 156 -2.95 21.23 11.92
N VAL A 157 -3.49 20.38 11.05
CA VAL A 157 -4.93 20.18 10.91
C VAL A 157 -5.41 19.20 11.97
N VAL A 158 -6.30 19.67 12.85
CA VAL A 158 -6.92 18.85 13.90
C VAL A 158 -8.41 18.69 13.60
N ALA A 159 -8.89 17.45 13.45
CA ALA A 159 -10.27 17.14 13.06
C ALA A 159 -10.86 15.98 13.87
N ASP A 160 -12.18 15.76 13.82
CA ASP A 160 -12.80 14.56 14.43
C ASP A 160 -12.46 13.35 13.56
N ASP A 161 -12.74 13.50 12.27
CA ASP A 161 -12.34 12.64 11.17
C ASP A 161 -12.20 13.52 9.91
N LEU A 162 -11.50 13.03 8.89
CA LEU A 162 -11.36 13.75 7.62
C LEU A 162 -11.82 12.88 6.46
N ALA A 163 -12.85 13.33 5.75
CA ALA A 163 -13.29 12.65 4.54
C ALA A 163 -12.20 12.74 3.45
N PRO A 164 -12.17 11.79 2.48
CA PRO A 164 -11.26 11.85 1.34
C PRO A 164 -11.39 13.17 0.56
N SER A 165 -12.63 13.66 0.42
CA SER A 165 -12.93 14.89 -0.29
C SER A 165 -12.42 16.14 0.40
N GLU A 166 -12.30 16.11 1.73
CA GLU A 166 -11.76 17.20 2.54
C GLU A 166 -10.24 17.19 2.47
N THR A 167 -9.62 16.01 2.61
CA THR A 167 -8.16 15.86 2.61
C THR A 167 -7.52 16.33 1.30
N VAL A 168 -8.12 16.03 0.15
CA VAL A 168 -7.62 16.47 -1.18
C VAL A 168 -7.83 17.97 -1.43
N GLN A 169 -8.78 18.60 -0.73
CA GLN A 169 -9.01 20.03 -0.87
C GLN A 169 -7.95 20.86 -0.16
N LEU A 170 -7.32 20.30 0.87
CA LEU A 170 -6.31 21.00 1.64
C LEU A 170 -5.07 21.32 0.79
N ASP A 171 -4.49 22.48 1.06
CA ASP A 171 -3.26 22.93 0.41
C ASP A 171 -2.06 22.24 1.06
N LYS A 172 -1.40 21.36 0.30
CA LYS A 172 -0.29 20.52 0.78
C LYS A 172 0.89 21.34 1.29
N ASP A 173 1.15 22.49 0.69
CA ASP A 173 2.28 23.34 1.09
C ASP A 173 2.04 24.02 2.44
N LYS A 174 0.77 24.07 2.88
CA LYS A 174 0.35 24.68 4.13
C LYS A 174 0.03 23.66 5.22
N VAL A 175 -0.15 22.37 4.92
CA VAL A 175 -0.43 21.36 5.95
C VAL A 175 0.85 20.71 6.44
N LEU A 176 1.20 20.98 7.71
CA LEU A 176 2.38 20.41 8.36
C LEU A 176 2.13 19.03 8.97
N ALA A 177 0.92 18.76 9.45
CA ALA A 177 0.53 17.47 10.01
C ALA A 177 -0.98 17.30 10.10
N PHE A 178 -1.42 16.05 10.19
CA PHE A 178 -2.79 15.64 10.46
C PHE A 178 -2.93 15.04 11.85
N VAL A 179 -3.95 15.48 12.59
CA VAL A 179 -4.37 14.85 13.85
C VAL A 179 -5.87 14.63 13.83
N THR A 180 -6.30 13.37 13.98
CA THR A 180 -7.73 13.04 14.07
C THR A 180 -8.10 12.48 15.44
N SER A 181 -9.26 12.89 15.96
CA SER A 181 -9.80 12.37 17.21
C SER A 181 -10.21 10.91 17.07
N ARG A 182 -10.87 10.59 15.96
CA ARG A 182 -11.32 9.26 15.53
C ARG A 182 -10.54 8.80 14.29
N GLY A 183 -10.86 7.61 13.78
CA GLY A 183 -10.23 7.03 12.60
C GLY A 183 -9.23 5.92 12.91
N SER A 184 -8.77 5.23 11.87
CA SER A 184 -7.86 4.09 11.97
C SER A 184 -6.58 4.34 11.17
N VAL A 185 -5.52 3.55 11.42
CA VAL A 185 -4.27 3.60 10.62
C VAL A 185 -4.45 3.13 9.17
N TYR A 186 -5.62 2.58 8.85
CA TYR A 186 -6.03 2.16 7.51
C TYR A 186 -7.05 3.12 6.88
N SER A 187 -7.47 4.17 7.61
CA SER A 187 -8.39 5.17 7.08
C SER A 187 -7.81 5.88 5.86
N HIS A 188 -8.69 6.39 5.00
CA HIS A 188 -8.30 7.15 3.83
C HIS A 188 -7.38 8.34 4.16
N THR A 189 -7.58 9.01 5.30
CA THR A 189 -6.69 10.07 5.80
C THR A 189 -5.29 9.53 6.08
N ALA A 190 -5.17 8.36 6.70
CA ALA A 190 -3.88 7.72 6.99
C ALA A 190 -3.16 7.28 5.71
N ILE A 191 -3.89 6.76 4.72
CA ILE A 191 -3.36 6.39 3.41
C ILE A 191 -2.85 7.64 2.67
N LEU A 192 -3.68 8.69 2.59
CA LEU A 192 -3.32 9.94 1.92
C LEU A 192 -2.12 10.63 2.59
N ALA A 193 -2.08 10.67 3.92
CA ALA A 193 -0.96 11.25 4.66
C ALA A 193 0.37 10.54 4.35
N ARG A 194 0.36 9.21 4.21
CA ARG A 194 1.53 8.43 3.79
C ARG A 194 1.96 8.77 2.38
N THR A 195 1.03 8.83 1.43
CA THR A 195 1.33 9.19 0.04
C THR A 195 1.89 10.61 -0.07
N MET A 196 1.39 11.53 0.75
CA MET A 196 1.84 12.92 0.78
C MET A 196 3.09 13.14 1.65
N ASN A 197 3.57 12.13 2.37
CA ASN A 197 4.66 12.23 3.35
C ASN A 197 4.42 13.28 4.46
N ILE A 198 3.16 13.46 4.87
CA ILE A 198 2.77 14.39 5.92
C ILE A 198 2.61 13.62 7.24
N PRO A 199 3.24 14.04 8.35
CA PRO A 199 3.05 13.45 9.69
C PRO A 199 1.58 13.31 10.04
N ALA A 200 1.17 12.14 10.52
CA ALA A 200 -0.23 11.90 10.86
C ALA A 200 -0.38 11.02 12.11
N ILE A 201 -1.23 11.47 13.03
CA ILE A 201 -1.65 10.73 14.22
C ILE A 201 -3.17 10.60 14.19
N VAL A 202 -3.66 9.37 14.33
CA VAL A 202 -5.10 9.07 14.31
C VAL A 202 -5.53 8.47 15.65
N ASN A 203 -6.84 8.50 15.92
CA ASN A 203 -7.42 7.96 17.16
C ASN A 203 -6.81 8.56 18.43
N THR A 204 -6.70 9.89 18.46
CA THR A 204 -6.14 10.63 19.62
C THR A 204 -7.16 10.87 20.72
N GLY A 205 -8.46 10.77 20.42
CA GLY A 205 -9.53 11.12 21.37
C GLY A 205 -9.52 12.60 21.78
N ILE A 206 -8.87 13.48 21.01
CA ILE A 206 -8.82 14.91 21.29
C ILE A 206 -10.23 15.52 21.28
N ASP A 207 -10.52 16.34 22.29
CA ASP A 207 -11.78 17.07 22.36
C ASP A 207 -11.69 18.35 21.53
N LEU A 208 -12.46 18.39 20.44
CA LEU A 208 -12.49 19.54 19.55
C LEU A 208 -13.29 20.70 20.14
N GLU A 209 -14.14 20.50 21.15
CA GLU A 209 -14.92 21.58 21.75
C GLU A 209 -14.06 22.61 22.49
N GLN A 210 -12.85 22.22 22.88
CA GLN A 210 -11.86 23.14 23.44
C GLN A 210 -11.39 24.18 22.41
N ASP A 211 -11.08 25.39 22.88
CA ASP A 211 -10.51 26.45 22.05
C ASP A 211 -9.05 26.12 21.72
N LEU A 212 -8.86 25.33 20.66
CA LEU A 212 -7.56 24.84 20.20
C LEU A 212 -7.04 25.61 18.98
N ASP A 213 -7.88 26.39 18.32
CA ASP A 213 -7.55 27.07 17.07
C ASP A 213 -6.48 28.14 17.31
N GLY A 214 -5.42 28.13 16.50
CA GLY A 214 -4.30 29.05 16.59
C GLY A 214 -3.26 28.76 17.69
N LYS A 215 -3.49 27.77 18.58
CA LYS A 215 -2.50 27.35 19.59
C LYS A 215 -1.28 26.68 18.94
N GLU A 216 -0.12 26.82 19.56
CA GLU A 216 1.07 26.07 19.14
C GLU A 216 0.95 24.60 19.52
N ALA A 217 1.39 23.73 18.62
CA ALA A 217 1.47 22.31 18.86
C ALA A 217 2.67 21.66 18.19
N ALA A 218 3.12 20.56 18.78
CA ALA A 218 4.12 19.68 18.20
C ALA A 218 3.55 18.27 18.05
N VAL A 219 3.72 17.71 16.86
CA VAL A 219 3.29 16.36 16.49
C VAL A 219 4.53 15.49 16.38
N ASP A 220 4.67 14.53 17.30
CA ASP A 220 5.63 13.45 17.22
C ASP A 220 4.93 12.23 16.60
N GLY A 221 4.92 12.18 15.26
CA GLY A 221 4.34 11.08 14.51
C GLY A 221 5.10 9.77 14.70
N VAL A 222 6.33 9.78 15.22
CA VAL A 222 7.10 8.56 15.50
C VAL A 222 6.55 7.87 16.75
N ARG A 223 6.32 8.64 17.81
CA ARG A 223 5.76 8.13 19.07
C ARG A 223 4.24 8.13 19.13
N GLY A 224 3.57 8.75 18.16
CA GLY A 224 2.12 8.94 18.16
C GLY A 224 1.66 9.90 19.26
N ILE A 225 2.44 10.95 19.53
CA ILE A 225 2.16 11.92 20.59
C ILE A 225 1.91 13.32 19.99
N LEU A 226 0.82 13.96 20.42
CA LEU A 226 0.55 15.37 20.20
C LEU A 226 0.82 16.14 21.50
N TYR A 227 1.63 17.19 21.41
CA TYR A 227 1.84 18.16 22.48
C TYR A 227 1.06 19.43 22.17
N LEU A 228 0.07 19.76 22.99
CA LEU A 228 -0.70 21.00 22.93
C LEU A 228 -0.06 22.05 23.84
N ASP A 229 0.14 23.26 23.33
CA ASP A 229 0.80 24.35 24.05
C ASP A 229 2.11 23.87 24.72
N PRO A 230 3.05 23.33 23.91
CA PRO A 230 4.30 22.77 24.41
C PRO A 230 5.16 23.85 25.07
N THR A 231 5.93 23.46 26.10
CA THR A 231 6.95 24.36 26.66
C THR A 231 8.04 24.65 25.63
N LEU A 232 8.77 25.75 25.82
CA LEU A 232 9.91 26.09 24.96
C LEU A 232 10.94 24.95 24.87
N GLU A 233 11.17 24.24 25.98
CA GLU A 233 12.05 23.07 26.02
C GLU A 233 11.60 21.95 25.07
N VAL A 234 10.30 21.64 25.05
CA VAL A 234 9.74 20.61 24.15
C VAL A 234 9.75 21.08 22.70
N LEU A 235 9.49 22.36 22.44
CA LEU A 235 9.59 22.92 21.08
C LEU A 235 11.01 22.85 20.54
N GLU A 236 12.01 23.21 21.35
CA GLU A 236 13.43 23.09 20.97
C GLU A 236 13.84 21.64 20.77
N GLU A 237 13.41 20.72 21.65
CA GLU A 237 13.67 19.29 21.48
C GLU A 237 13.07 18.75 20.17
N MET A 238 11.83 19.10 19.85
CA MET A 238 11.15 18.63 18.63
C MET A 238 11.77 19.23 17.38
N LYS A 239 12.14 20.52 17.40
CA LYS A 239 12.87 21.16 16.29
C LYS A 239 14.24 20.50 16.07
N LYS A 240 14.99 20.28 17.15
CA LYS A 240 16.29 19.59 17.10
C LYS A 240 16.16 18.18 16.54
N ARG A 241 15.17 17.40 16.98
CA ARG A 241 14.91 16.06 16.42
C ARG A 241 14.53 16.12 14.93
N ARG A 242 13.72 17.09 14.51
CA ARG A 242 13.38 17.28 13.09
C ARG A 242 14.62 17.60 12.26
N GLU A 243 15.50 18.47 12.76
CA GLU A 243 16.77 18.81 12.11
C GLU A 243 17.71 17.60 12.07
N GLU A 244 17.83 16.83 13.15
CA GLU A 244 18.62 15.59 13.19
C GLU A 244 18.09 14.55 12.19
N GLU A 245 16.78 14.38 12.06
CA GLU A 245 16.18 13.50 11.05
C GLU A 245 16.44 13.97 9.63
N GLN A 246 16.33 15.28 9.39
CA GLN A 246 16.60 15.88 8.09
C GLN A 246 18.07 15.72 7.70
N GLN A 247 18.99 16.03 8.62
CA GLN A 247 20.43 15.83 8.44
C GLN A 247 20.76 14.35 8.19
N LYS A 248 20.15 13.42 8.94
CA LYS A 248 20.31 11.98 8.69
C LYS A 248 19.88 11.62 7.27
N LYS A 249 18.72 12.11 6.80
CA LYS A 249 18.25 11.87 5.43
C LYS A 249 19.23 12.43 4.39
N GLU A 250 19.75 13.63 4.60
CA GLU A 250 20.73 14.26 3.70
C GLU A 250 22.05 13.47 3.65
N LEU A 251 22.57 13.04 4.80
CA LEU A 251 23.76 12.18 4.88
C LEU A 251 23.55 10.82 4.18
N LEU A 252 22.34 10.26 4.25
CA LEU A 252 22.01 9.02 3.53
C LEU A 252 22.02 9.23 2.01
N LEU A 253 21.58 10.39 1.52
CA LEU A 253 21.61 10.70 0.08
C LEU A 253 23.04 10.78 -0.47
N GLU A 254 24.04 11.12 0.36
CA GLU A 254 25.45 11.05 -0.01
C GLU A 254 25.97 9.62 -0.24
N LEU A 255 25.19 8.60 0.13
CA LEU A 255 25.51 7.19 -0.14
C LEU A 255 25.06 6.72 -1.52
N ARG A 256 24.38 7.58 -2.30
CA ARG A 256 24.04 7.28 -3.69
C ARG A 256 25.31 7.15 -4.53
N GLY A 257 25.35 6.15 -5.39
CA GLY A 257 26.50 5.81 -6.23
C GLY A 257 27.64 5.11 -5.48
N LYS A 258 27.54 4.95 -4.15
CA LYS A 258 28.55 4.22 -3.37
C LYS A 258 28.23 2.72 -3.36
N GLU A 259 29.28 1.90 -3.47
CA GLU A 259 29.13 0.45 -3.41
C GLU A 259 28.65 -0.02 -2.02
N THR A 260 27.89 -1.11 -1.98
CA THR A 260 27.50 -1.76 -0.72
C THR A 260 28.53 -2.83 -0.36
N VAL A 261 29.52 -2.45 0.44
CA VAL A 261 30.64 -3.31 0.85
C VAL A 261 30.89 -3.15 2.34
N THR A 262 31.10 -4.26 3.06
CA THR A 262 31.50 -4.24 4.47
C THR A 262 32.93 -3.74 4.67
N LEU A 263 33.31 -3.41 5.91
CA LEU A 263 34.68 -2.96 6.24
C LEU A 263 35.76 -4.00 5.95
N ASP A 264 35.38 -5.29 5.93
CA ASP A 264 36.23 -6.44 5.58
C ASP A 264 36.16 -6.84 4.10
N GLY A 265 35.39 -6.12 3.28
CA GLY A 265 35.40 -6.25 1.82
C GLY A 265 34.31 -7.16 1.24
N LYS A 266 33.38 -7.67 2.05
CA LYS A 266 32.26 -8.47 1.55
C LYS A 266 31.27 -7.57 0.82
N ARG A 267 30.99 -7.92 -0.45
CA ARG A 267 30.02 -7.23 -1.29
C ARG A 267 28.66 -7.89 -1.14
N ILE A 268 27.61 -7.07 -1.05
CA ILE A 268 26.22 -7.52 -1.04
C ILE A 268 25.38 -6.65 -1.96
N LYS A 269 24.40 -7.25 -2.65
CA LYS A 269 23.51 -6.48 -3.51
C LYS A 269 22.31 -5.99 -2.71
N LEU A 270 21.99 -4.71 -2.85
CA LEU A 270 20.77 -4.14 -2.28
C LEU A 270 19.77 -3.89 -3.39
N TYR A 271 18.68 -4.64 -3.32
CA TYR A 271 17.60 -4.58 -4.28
C TYR A 271 16.35 -3.96 -3.67
N ALA A 272 15.46 -3.52 -4.56
CA ALA A 272 14.16 -3.00 -4.19
C ALA A 272 13.05 -4.03 -4.39
N ASN A 273 12.08 -4.02 -3.48
CA ASN A 273 10.77 -4.64 -3.67
C ASN A 273 9.82 -3.62 -4.30
N ILE A 274 9.10 -4.01 -5.34
CA ILE A 274 8.06 -3.19 -5.99
C ILE A 274 6.77 -3.98 -6.20
N GLY A 275 5.64 -3.28 -6.20
CA GLY A 275 4.33 -3.84 -6.56
C GLY A 275 3.81 -3.31 -7.89
N SER A 276 4.27 -2.15 -8.33
CA SER A 276 3.80 -1.49 -9.55
C SER A 276 4.94 -0.80 -10.30
N VAL A 277 4.68 -0.43 -11.56
CA VAL A 277 5.59 0.37 -12.38
C VAL A 277 5.85 1.75 -11.75
N SER A 278 4.90 2.29 -10.99
CA SER A 278 5.03 3.61 -10.35
C SER A 278 6.12 3.65 -9.26
N ASP A 279 6.47 2.50 -8.69
CA ASP A 279 7.47 2.39 -7.61
C ASP A 279 8.90 2.63 -8.11
N ILE A 280 9.15 2.52 -9.42
CA ILE A 280 10.48 2.65 -10.04
C ILE A 280 11.14 3.99 -9.72
N ALA A 281 10.37 5.07 -9.66
CA ALA A 281 10.90 6.38 -9.28
C ALA A 281 11.54 6.33 -7.88
N GLY A 282 10.93 5.61 -6.95
CA GLY A 282 11.48 5.35 -5.61
C GLY A 282 12.74 4.49 -5.64
N VAL A 283 12.77 3.46 -6.50
CA VAL A 283 13.93 2.58 -6.71
C VAL A 283 15.16 3.37 -7.18
N LEU A 284 14.99 4.21 -8.20
CA LEU A 284 16.06 5.03 -8.77
C LEU A 284 16.51 6.16 -7.82
N LYS A 285 15.55 6.77 -7.11
CA LYS A 285 15.82 7.82 -6.11
C LYS A 285 16.68 7.29 -4.96
N ASN A 286 16.43 6.07 -4.51
CA ASN A 286 17.18 5.43 -3.41
C ASN A 286 18.36 4.58 -3.90
N ASP A 287 18.68 4.66 -5.20
CA ASP A 287 19.88 4.03 -5.78
C ASP A 287 19.95 2.51 -5.55
N ALA A 288 18.84 1.80 -5.75
CA ALA A 288 18.85 0.34 -5.70
C ALA A 288 19.78 -0.25 -6.78
N SER A 289 20.46 -1.36 -6.47
CA SER A 289 21.29 -2.10 -7.42
C SER A 289 20.48 -2.90 -8.45
N GLY A 290 19.15 -2.98 -8.27
CA GLY A 290 18.23 -3.80 -9.04
C GLY A 290 16.89 -3.95 -8.31
N ILE A 291 15.99 -4.75 -8.87
CA ILE A 291 14.73 -5.15 -8.26
C ILE A 291 14.83 -6.63 -7.90
N GLY A 292 14.66 -6.95 -6.62
CA GLY A 292 14.81 -8.32 -6.10
C GLY A 292 13.46 -9.01 -5.89
N LEU A 293 12.37 -8.24 -5.96
CA LEU A 293 11.02 -8.74 -5.99
C LEU A 293 10.10 -7.72 -6.68
N PHE A 294 9.64 -8.05 -7.89
CA PHE A 294 8.42 -7.48 -8.44
C PHE A 294 7.28 -8.45 -8.18
N ARG A 295 6.34 -8.03 -7.34
CA ARG A 295 5.06 -8.69 -7.07
C ARG A 295 4.12 -8.53 -8.27
N SER A 296 3.98 -9.55 -9.10
CA SER A 296 3.14 -9.48 -10.32
C SER A 296 1.63 -9.54 -10.02
N GLU A 297 1.23 -9.90 -8.81
CA GLU A 297 -0.17 -10.14 -8.44
C GLU A 297 -1.03 -8.88 -8.53
N PHE A 298 -0.42 -7.70 -8.36
CA PHE A 298 -1.13 -6.43 -8.50
C PHE A 298 -1.65 -6.20 -9.92
N LEU A 299 -0.99 -6.74 -10.95
CA LEU A 299 -1.48 -6.69 -12.34
C LEU A 299 -2.81 -7.43 -12.52
N TYR A 300 -3.08 -8.42 -11.67
CA TYR A 300 -4.32 -9.18 -11.67
C TYR A 300 -5.38 -8.51 -10.78
N LEU A 301 -4.98 -8.02 -9.59
CA LEU A 301 -5.89 -7.37 -8.64
C LEU A 301 -6.50 -6.08 -9.16
N GLU A 302 -5.80 -5.35 -10.03
CA GLU A 302 -6.26 -4.08 -10.60
C GLU A 302 -7.18 -4.24 -11.84
N LYS A 303 -7.40 -5.48 -12.30
CA LYS A 303 -8.18 -5.77 -13.51
C LYS A 303 -9.54 -6.36 -13.19
N LYS A 304 -10.46 -6.27 -14.16
CA LYS A 304 -11.79 -6.88 -14.09
C LYS A 304 -11.85 -8.29 -14.69
N ASP A 305 -10.78 -8.67 -15.41
CA ASP A 305 -10.61 -9.97 -16.06
C ASP A 305 -9.10 -10.29 -16.11
N TYR A 306 -8.74 -11.50 -16.53
CA TYR A 306 -7.34 -11.92 -16.61
C TYR A 306 -6.52 -10.96 -17.51
N PRO A 307 -5.38 -10.45 -17.02
CA PRO A 307 -4.53 -9.59 -17.82
C PRO A 307 -3.95 -10.38 -19.00
N THR A 308 -4.12 -9.82 -20.19
CA THR A 308 -3.63 -10.41 -21.44
C THR A 308 -2.11 -10.46 -21.50
N GLU A 309 -1.56 -11.29 -22.39
CA GLU A 309 -0.11 -11.39 -22.60
C GLU A 309 0.53 -10.03 -22.93
N ASP A 310 -0.12 -9.22 -23.77
CA ASP A 310 0.40 -7.92 -24.17
C ASP A 310 0.34 -6.87 -23.04
N GLU A 311 -0.68 -6.91 -22.19
CA GLU A 311 -0.77 -6.03 -21.01
C GLU A 311 0.33 -6.37 -20.00
N GLN A 312 0.55 -7.66 -19.75
CA GLN A 312 1.63 -8.11 -18.88
C GLN A 312 3.01 -7.75 -19.46
N LEU A 313 3.22 -7.99 -20.76
CA LEU A 313 4.44 -7.60 -21.48
C LEU A 313 4.70 -6.10 -21.34
N ALA A 314 3.68 -5.26 -21.54
CA ALA A 314 3.83 -3.81 -21.44
C ALA A 314 4.33 -3.40 -20.04
N ALA A 315 3.78 -3.99 -18.99
CA ALA A 315 4.23 -3.74 -17.61
C ALA A 315 5.67 -4.19 -17.40
N TYR A 316 6.00 -5.46 -17.71
CA TYR A 316 7.33 -6.03 -17.48
C TYR A 316 8.41 -5.32 -18.31
N LYS A 317 8.14 -5.04 -19.59
CA LYS A 317 9.02 -4.30 -20.49
C LYS A 317 9.33 -2.92 -19.93
N THR A 318 8.30 -2.19 -19.50
CA THR A 318 8.49 -0.84 -18.94
C THR A 318 9.43 -0.87 -17.74
N VAL A 319 9.29 -1.87 -16.84
CA VAL A 319 10.19 -2.00 -15.68
C VAL A 319 11.62 -2.30 -16.12
N LEU A 320 11.82 -3.25 -17.04
CA LEU A 320 13.14 -3.65 -17.53
C LEU A 320 13.89 -2.49 -18.22
N GLU A 321 13.21 -1.75 -19.10
CA GLU A 321 13.79 -0.61 -19.81
C GLU A 321 14.19 0.51 -18.84
N ASN A 322 13.33 0.86 -17.88
CA ASN A 322 13.63 1.90 -16.89
C ASN A 322 14.77 1.53 -15.94
N MET A 323 15.00 0.23 -15.70
CA MET A 323 16.10 -0.25 -14.87
C MET A 323 17.45 -0.26 -15.59
N GLY A 324 17.48 0.01 -16.91
CA GLY A 324 18.71 0.30 -17.65
C GLY A 324 19.76 -0.80 -17.58
N GLY A 325 19.33 -2.07 -17.66
CA GLY A 325 20.21 -3.24 -17.60
C GLY A 325 20.51 -3.77 -16.19
N LYS A 326 20.05 -3.09 -15.13
CA LYS A 326 20.06 -3.67 -13.77
C LYS A 326 19.11 -4.88 -13.72
N LYS A 327 19.43 -5.84 -12.85
CA LYS A 327 18.65 -7.06 -12.67
C LYS A 327 17.24 -6.74 -12.15
N VAL A 328 16.24 -7.39 -12.74
CA VAL A 328 14.83 -7.33 -12.32
C VAL A 328 14.32 -8.74 -12.10
N ILE A 329 14.05 -9.09 -10.84
CA ILE A 329 13.47 -10.38 -10.47
C ILE A 329 11.95 -10.22 -10.39
N ILE A 330 11.23 -10.87 -11.30
CA ILE A 330 9.77 -10.87 -11.34
C ILE A 330 9.26 -12.18 -10.78
N ARG A 331 8.43 -12.09 -9.75
CA ARG A 331 7.75 -13.24 -9.16
C ARG A 331 6.51 -13.56 -9.98
N THR A 332 6.32 -14.82 -10.35
CA THR A 332 5.08 -15.27 -10.98
C THR A 332 3.91 -15.17 -9.99
N LEU A 333 2.70 -15.36 -10.48
CA LEU A 333 1.46 -15.16 -9.71
C LEU A 333 1.48 -15.82 -8.31
N ASP A 334 1.35 -15.03 -7.24
CA ASP A 334 1.13 -15.43 -5.84
C ASP A 334 -0.21 -14.91 -5.25
N ILE A 335 -1.30 -15.43 -5.81
CA ILE A 335 -2.66 -15.18 -5.32
C ILE A 335 -3.17 -16.42 -4.58
N GLY A 336 -3.92 -16.22 -3.50
CA GLY A 336 -4.63 -17.27 -2.78
C GLY A 336 -6.10 -16.93 -2.62
N ALA A 337 -6.89 -17.88 -2.07
CA ALA A 337 -8.32 -17.70 -1.83
C ALA A 337 -8.66 -16.59 -0.81
N ASP A 338 -7.66 -16.03 -0.13
CA ASP A 338 -7.75 -14.87 0.76
C ASP A 338 -7.92 -13.55 0.00
N LYS A 339 -7.38 -13.47 -1.22
CA LYS A 339 -7.49 -12.31 -2.11
C LYS A 339 -8.59 -12.59 -3.13
N GLN A 340 -9.85 -12.48 -2.71
CA GLN A 340 -11.02 -12.78 -3.56
C GLN A 340 -11.00 -11.88 -4.82
N ILE A 341 -10.66 -12.49 -5.95
CA ILE A 341 -10.81 -11.89 -7.27
C ILE A 341 -12.00 -12.59 -7.94
N ASP A 342 -13.06 -11.84 -8.20
CA ASP A 342 -14.34 -12.40 -8.67
C ASP A 342 -14.21 -13.24 -9.94
N TYR A 343 -13.37 -12.82 -10.90
CA TYR A 343 -13.16 -13.53 -12.17
C TYR A 343 -12.25 -14.77 -12.05
N PHE A 344 -11.55 -14.93 -10.93
CA PHE A 344 -10.75 -16.14 -10.66
C PHE A 344 -11.61 -17.35 -10.29
N HIS A 345 -12.87 -17.11 -9.90
CA HIS A 345 -13.86 -18.12 -9.52
C HIS A 345 -13.28 -19.18 -8.57
N MET A 346 -12.46 -18.77 -7.61
CA MET A 346 -11.87 -19.69 -6.64
C MET A 346 -12.90 -20.12 -5.61
N GLU A 347 -12.92 -21.41 -5.31
CA GLU A 347 -13.72 -21.92 -4.20
C GLU A 347 -13.22 -21.34 -2.88
N LYS A 348 -14.14 -21.08 -1.97
CA LYS A 348 -13.79 -20.61 -0.63
C LYS A 348 -13.16 -21.77 0.15
N GLU A 349 -11.93 -21.56 0.61
CA GLU A 349 -11.21 -22.52 1.43
C GLU A 349 -11.31 -22.15 2.93
N GLU A 350 -11.31 -23.16 3.80
CA GLU A 350 -11.23 -22.92 5.26
C GLU A 350 -9.88 -22.31 5.67
N ASN A 351 -8.79 -22.73 5.01
CA ASN A 351 -7.43 -22.26 5.28
C ASN A 351 -6.73 -21.80 3.99
N PRO A 352 -7.07 -20.60 3.45
CA PRO A 352 -6.51 -20.10 2.19
C PRO A 352 -4.98 -20.05 2.16
N ALA A 353 -4.35 -19.75 3.30
CA ALA A 353 -2.90 -19.74 3.42
C ALA A 353 -2.28 -21.12 3.09
N MET A 354 -2.93 -22.22 3.51
CA MET A 354 -2.44 -23.57 3.25
C MET A 354 -3.01 -24.19 1.95
N GLY A 355 -3.93 -23.49 1.28
CA GLY A 355 -4.76 -24.03 0.21
C GLY A 355 -4.20 -23.86 -1.21
N CYS A 356 -5.12 -23.72 -2.16
CA CYS A 356 -4.83 -23.55 -3.59
C CYS A 356 -4.37 -22.11 -3.86
N ARG A 357 -3.05 -21.88 -3.81
CA ARG A 357 -2.46 -20.57 -4.03
C ARG A 357 -1.21 -20.62 -4.89
N ALA A 358 -0.89 -19.48 -5.48
CA ALA A 358 0.38 -19.20 -6.12
C ALA A 358 0.73 -20.23 -7.21
N ILE A 359 1.90 -20.87 -7.13
CA ILE A 359 2.32 -21.85 -8.12
C ILE A 359 1.36 -23.03 -8.29
N ARG A 360 0.59 -23.40 -7.25
CA ARG A 360 -0.41 -24.47 -7.35
C ARG A 360 -1.53 -24.10 -8.30
N ILE A 361 -1.96 -22.83 -8.27
CA ILE A 361 -2.93 -22.30 -9.24
C ILE A 361 -2.32 -22.35 -10.64
N CYS A 362 -1.06 -21.94 -10.79
CA CYS A 362 -0.36 -21.93 -12.07
C CYS A 362 -0.20 -23.33 -12.68
N LEU A 363 0.06 -24.35 -11.86
CA LEU A 363 0.20 -25.74 -12.31
C LEU A 363 -1.15 -26.38 -12.66
N GLU A 364 -2.21 -26.04 -11.92
CA GLU A 364 -3.56 -26.53 -12.21
C GLU A 364 -4.21 -25.81 -13.41
N ARG A 365 -3.95 -24.50 -13.55
CA ARG A 365 -4.45 -23.64 -14.62
C ARG A 365 -3.31 -23.17 -15.52
N LYS A 366 -2.82 -24.10 -16.33
CA LYS A 366 -1.63 -23.91 -17.19
C LYS A 366 -1.81 -22.82 -18.25
N ASP A 367 -3.03 -22.54 -18.68
CA ASP A 367 -3.35 -21.46 -19.61
C ASP A 367 -2.94 -20.10 -19.03
N ILE A 368 -3.34 -19.78 -17.79
CA ILE A 368 -2.98 -18.54 -17.09
C ILE A 368 -1.46 -18.46 -16.91
N PHE A 369 -0.84 -19.59 -16.53
CA PHE A 369 0.60 -19.63 -16.29
C PHE A 369 1.41 -19.43 -17.56
N LYS A 370 1.04 -20.10 -18.65
CA LYS A 370 1.65 -19.94 -19.97
C LYS A 370 1.53 -18.50 -20.47
N THR A 371 0.36 -17.86 -20.32
CA THR A 371 0.20 -16.44 -20.70
C THR A 371 1.22 -15.55 -19.96
N GLN A 372 1.40 -15.76 -18.65
CA GLN A 372 2.38 -14.98 -17.87
C GLN A 372 3.83 -15.28 -18.30
N LEU A 373 4.19 -16.56 -18.48
CA LEU A 373 5.53 -16.96 -18.92
C LEU A 373 5.86 -16.41 -20.31
N ARG A 374 4.90 -16.45 -21.24
CA ARG A 374 5.07 -15.88 -22.59
C ARG A 374 5.36 -14.39 -22.52
N ALA A 375 4.59 -13.65 -21.72
CA ALA A 375 4.83 -12.23 -21.49
C ALA A 375 6.22 -11.95 -20.87
N LEU A 376 6.66 -12.75 -19.90
CA LEU A 376 7.98 -12.63 -19.27
C LEU A 376 9.12 -12.90 -20.27
N TYR A 377 9.05 -13.97 -21.05
CA TYR A 377 10.09 -14.29 -22.04
C TYR A 377 10.11 -13.30 -23.23
N ARG A 378 8.96 -12.75 -23.62
CA ARG A 378 8.92 -11.61 -24.54
C ARG A 378 9.59 -10.37 -23.94
N ALA A 379 9.38 -10.12 -22.65
CA ALA A 379 9.96 -8.99 -21.95
C ALA A 379 11.48 -9.13 -21.76
N SER A 380 12.01 -10.35 -21.62
CA SER A 380 13.46 -10.59 -21.42
C SER A 380 14.33 -10.08 -22.58
N ALA A 381 13.77 -9.88 -23.77
CA ALA A 381 14.47 -9.25 -24.89
C ALA A 381 14.85 -7.77 -24.62
N PHE A 382 14.26 -7.12 -23.61
CA PHE A 382 14.40 -5.69 -23.33
C PHE A 382 15.25 -5.38 -22.07
N GLY A 383 15.73 -6.39 -21.34
CA GLY A 383 16.57 -6.15 -20.17
C GLY A 383 16.98 -7.42 -19.41
N ASN A 384 17.63 -7.22 -18.26
CA ASN A 384 18.16 -8.30 -17.42
C ASN A 384 17.05 -8.88 -16.52
N LEU A 385 16.31 -9.84 -17.04
CA LEU A 385 15.19 -10.49 -16.36
C LEU A 385 15.66 -11.71 -15.54
N SER A 386 15.06 -11.90 -14.37
CA SER A 386 15.02 -13.18 -13.68
C SER A 386 13.58 -13.51 -13.30
N ILE A 387 13.17 -14.76 -13.44
CA ILE A 387 11.83 -15.24 -13.13
C ILE A 387 11.89 -16.04 -11.84
N MET A 388 10.95 -15.80 -10.93
CA MET A 388 10.92 -16.46 -9.63
C MET A 388 9.57 -17.10 -9.34
N PHE A 389 9.58 -18.38 -8.96
CA PHE A 389 8.36 -19.13 -8.66
C PHE A 389 8.08 -19.19 -7.14
N PRO A 390 6.91 -18.70 -6.67
CA PRO A 390 6.52 -18.73 -5.26
C PRO A 390 6.03 -20.11 -4.79
N MET A 391 5.94 -20.31 -3.48
CA MET A 391 5.24 -21.41 -2.80
C MET A 391 5.66 -22.82 -3.21
N ILE A 392 6.90 -22.99 -3.68
CA ILE A 392 7.48 -24.30 -3.98
C ILE A 392 7.60 -25.11 -2.70
N ILE A 393 7.29 -26.41 -2.78
CA ILE A 393 7.47 -27.37 -1.68
C ILE A 393 8.24 -28.62 -2.11
N SER A 394 8.42 -28.85 -3.42
CA SER A 394 9.01 -30.09 -3.93
C SER A 394 9.79 -29.92 -5.23
N VAL A 395 10.72 -30.84 -5.49
CA VAL A 395 11.49 -30.90 -6.75
C VAL A 395 10.57 -31.19 -7.94
N LYS A 396 9.52 -31.99 -7.74
CA LYS A 396 8.56 -32.35 -8.80
C LYS A 396 7.84 -31.13 -9.37
N GLU A 397 7.46 -30.17 -8.52
CA GLU A 397 6.86 -28.91 -8.97
C GLU A 397 7.86 -28.13 -9.84
N VAL A 398 9.13 -28.09 -9.46
CA VAL A 398 10.18 -27.43 -10.27
C VAL A 398 10.38 -28.12 -11.61
N ASP A 399 10.41 -29.46 -11.64
CA ASP A 399 10.52 -30.21 -12.90
C ASP A 399 9.34 -29.90 -13.84
N GLU A 400 8.10 -29.88 -13.33
CA GLU A 400 6.92 -29.53 -14.13
C GLU A 400 6.96 -28.07 -14.63
N ILE A 401 7.43 -27.13 -13.80
CA ILE A 401 7.61 -25.73 -14.21
C ILE A 401 8.63 -25.63 -15.34
N LEU A 402 9.76 -26.34 -15.25
CA LEU A 402 10.79 -26.32 -16.27
C LEU A 402 10.29 -26.91 -17.60
N GLU A 403 9.45 -27.94 -17.56
CA GLU A 403 8.78 -28.48 -18.75
C GLU A 403 7.88 -27.44 -19.43
N ILE A 404 7.02 -26.75 -18.65
CA ILE A 404 6.12 -25.70 -19.16
C ILE A 404 6.93 -24.52 -19.72
N VAL A 405 8.03 -24.16 -19.05
CA VAL A 405 8.95 -23.11 -19.51
C VAL A 405 9.53 -23.44 -20.89
N GLU A 406 10.02 -24.67 -21.09
CA GLU A 406 10.58 -25.07 -22.38
C GLU A 406 9.51 -25.15 -23.46
N GLU A 407 8.29 -25.58 -23.11
CA GLU A 407 7.14 -25.53 -24.02
C GLU A 407 6.86 -24.08 -24.49
N VAL A 408 6.76 -23.13 -23.56
CA VAL A 408 6.54 -21.70 -23.87
C VAL A 408 7.67 -21.13 -24.73
N LYS A 409 8.93 -21.45 -24.44
CA LYS A 409 10.05 -21.02 -25.27
C LYS A 409 9.98 -21.60 -26.69
N ASN A 410 9.53 -22.84 -26.84
CA ASN A 410 9.37 -23.46 -28.16
C ASN A 410 8.24 -22.77 -28.95
N GLU A 411 7.07 -22.54 -28.32
CA GLU A 411 5.95 -21.81 -28.94
C GLU A 411 6.40 -20.42 -29.45
N LEU A 412 7.08 -19.64 -28.61
CA LEU A 412 7.58 -18.31 -28.99
C LEU A 412 8.63 -18.37 -30.12
N ARG A 413 9.47 -19.41 -30.16
CA ARG A 413 10.44 -19.64 -31.25
C ARG A 413 9.73 -19.98 -32.56
N GLU A 414 8.70 -20.82 -32.53
CA GLU A 414 7.90 -21.18 -33.71
C GLU A 414 7.13 -19.99 -34.28
N GLU A 415 6.64 -19.10 -33.42
CA GLU A 415 5.99 -17.84 -33.78
C GLU A 415 6.97 -16.75 -34.27
N GLY A 416 8.28 -16.99 -34.16
CA GLY A 416 9.31 -16.02 -34.56
C GLY A 416 9.41 -14.80 -33.64
N ILE A 417 8.97 -14.93 -32.38
CA ILE A 417 8.97 -13.86 -31.40
C ILE A 417 10.33 -13.82 -30.69
N ALA A 418 10.94 -12.64 -30.60
CA ALA A 418 12.22 -12.45 -29.93
C ALA A 418 12.12 -12.68 -28.42
N MET A 419 13.10 -13.39 -27.87
CA MET A 419 13.27 -13.62 -26.44
C MET A 419 14.74 -13.39 -26.06
N GLY A 420 14.96 -12.90 -24.84
CA GLY A 420 16.27 -12.90 -24.19
C GLY A 420 16.44 -14.06 -23.20
N GLU A 421 17.63 -14.18 -22.63
CA GLU A 421 17.90 -15.11 -21.53
C GLU A 421 17.25 -14.61 -20.22
N ALA A 422 16.78 -15.55 -19.40
CA ALA A 422 16.27 -15.25 -18.06
C ALA A 422 16.72 -16.33 -17.08
N GLU A 423 17.31 -15.91 -15.96
CA GLU A 423 17.59 -16.83 -14.84
C GLU A 423 16.28 -17.27 -14.20
N LEU A 424 16.19 -18.54 -13.83
CA LEU A 424 15.05 -19.14 -13.15
C LEU A 424 15.39 -19.40 -11.69
N GLY A 425 14.58 -18.86 -10.79
CA GLY A 425 14.74 -19.06 -9.36
C GLY A 425 13.45 -19.45 -8.68
N ILE A 426 13.56 -19.81 -7.42
CA ILE A 426 12.39 -20.14 -6.60
C ILE A 426 12.41 -19.37 -5.30
N MET A 427 11.23 -19.11 -4.77
CA MET A 427 11.08 -18.58 -3.43
C MET A 427 11.16 -19.72 -2.42
N ILE A 428 12.12 -19.63 -1.50
CA ILE A 428 12.21 -20.53 -0.34
C ILE A 428 11.42 -19.89 0.79
N GLU A 429 10.14 -20.23 0.86
CA GLU A 429 9.19 -19.67 1.82
C GLU A 429 8.36 -20.72 2.56
N THR A 430 8.66 -22.00 2.35
CA THR A 430 8.02 -23.11 3.04
C THR A 430 9.08 -23.94 3.78
N PRO A 431 8.78 -24.48 4.97
CA PRO A 431 9.67 -25.40 5.66
C PRO A 431 10.03 -26.61 4.79
N ALA A 432 9.10 -27.09 3.97
CA ALA A 432 9.33 -28.18 3.03
C ALA A 432 10.45 -27.84 2.03
N ALA A 433 10.38 -26.67 1.38
CA ALA A 433 11.44 -26.23 0.46
C ALA A 433 12.80 -26.06 1.14
N VAL A 434 12.83 -25.61 2.39
CA VAL A 434 14.09 -25.53 3.15
C VAL A 434 14.71 -26.92 3.33
N MET A 435 13.90 -27.90 3.73
CA MET A 435 14.36 -29.27 4.00
C MET A 435 14.91 -29.98 2.76
N VAL A 436 14.44 -29.64 1.56
CA VAL A 436 14.91 -30.22 0.28
C VAL A 436 15.68 -29.22 -0.58
N SER A 437 16.18 -28.14 0.04
CA SER A 437 16.82 -27.02 -0.66
C SER A 437 18.12 -27.43 -1.39
N ASP A 438 18.81 -28.47 -0.95
CA ASP A 438 19.98 -29.02 -1.64
C ASP A 438 19.60 -29.71 -2.96
N GLU A 439 18.45 -30.38 -3.02
CA GLU A 439 17.95 -30.96 -4.26
C GLU A 439 17.40 -29.89 -5.21
N LEU A 440 16.65 -28.93 -4.66
CA LEU A 440 16.12 -27.79 -5.43
C LEU A 440 17.24 -26.94 -6.05
N ALA A 441 18.36 -26.75 -5.34
CA ALA A 441 19.46 -25.91 -5.80
C ALA A 441 20.15 -26.47 -7.06
N LYS A 442 19.96 -27.75 -7.38
CA LYS A 442 20.49 -28.38 -8.60
C LYS A 442 19.68 -28.05 -9.85
N LYS A 443 18.49 -27.46 -9.69
CA LYS A 443 17.48 -27.28 -10.75
C LYS A 443 17.25 -25.83 -11.15
N VAL A 444 17.75 -24.88 -10.36
CA VAL A 444 17.46 -23.45 -10.50
C VAL A 444 18.73 -22.63 -10.37
N ASP A 445 18.71 -21.38 -10.82
CA ASP A 445 19.86 -20.48 -10.85
C ASP A 445 20.03 -19.66 -9.56
N PHE A 446 18.95 -19.50 -8.78
CA PHE A 446 18.99 -18.76 -7.51
C PHE A 446 17.83 -19.08 -6.58
N PHE A 447 18.03 -18.76 -5.30
CA PHE A 447 16.98 -18.72 -4.28
C PHE A 447 16.68 -17.30 -3.82
N SER A 448 15.43 -17.06 -3.45
CA SER A 448 15.01 -15.88 -2.69
C SER A 448 14.18 -16.31 -1.50
N ILE A 449 14.55 -15.90 -0.30
CA ILE A 449 13.88 -16.35 0.91
C ILE A 449 12.72 -15.39 1.24
N GLY A 450 11.51 -15.93 1.22
CA GLY A 450 10.29 -15.24 1.62
C GLY A 450 10.07 -15.39 3.11
N THR A 451 10.70 -14.54 3.93
CA THR A 451 10.73 -14.73 5.39
C THR A 451 9.37 -14.64 6.06
N ASN A 452 8.43 -13.92 5.47
CA ASN A 452 7.10 -13.73 6.06
C ASN A 452 6.32 -15.04 6.06
N ASP A 453 6.20 -15.67 4.88
CA ASP A 453 5.54 -16.96 4.70
C ASP A 453 6.37 -18.08 5.37
N LEU A 454 7.71 -18.03 5.31
CA LEU A 454 8.56 -18.98 6.02
C LEU A 454 8.31 -18.95 7.54
N THR A 455 8.23 -17.77 8.14
CA THR A 455 7.93 -17.62 9.57
C THR A 455 6.54 -18.14 9.89
N GLN A 456 5.54 -17.74 9.11
CA GLN A 456 4.14 -18.17 9.26
C GLN A 456 4.00 -19.70 9.26
N TYR A 457 4.59 -20.40 8.28
CA TYR A 457 4.49 -21.86 8.21
C TYR A 457 5.40 -22.58 9.21
N THR A 458 6.57 -22.02 9.53
CA THR A 458 7.48 -22.62 10.52
C THR A 458 6.89 -22.58 11.92
N LEU A 459 6.25 -21.47 12.28
CA LEU A 459 5.65 -21.29 13.60
C LEU A 459 4.18 -21.73 13.66
N ALA A 460 3.57 -22.04 12.51
CA ALA A 460 2.14 -22.31 12.37
C ALA A 460 1.27 -21.17 12.91
N ILE A 461 1.64 -19.93 12.58
CA ILE A 461 0.96 -18.71 13.03
C ILE A 461 0.50 -17.90 11.82
N ASP A 462 -0.81 -17.67 11.73
CA ASP A 462 -1.37 -16.72 10.78
C ASP A 462 -1.04 -15.29 11.21
N ARG A 463 -0.18 -14.61 10.43
CA ARG A 463 0.23 -13.22 10.66
C ARG A 463 -0.91 -12.21 10.49
N GLY A 464 -2.00 -12.59 9.81
CA GLY A 464 -3.20 -11.74 9.69
C GLY A 464 -4.04 -11.73 10.97
N ASN A 465 -3.78 -12.65 11.90
CA ASN A 465 -4.58 -12.80 13.11
C ASN A 465 -3.98 -12.04 14.30
N ALA A 466 -4.49 -10.83 14.55
CA ALA A 466 -4.04 -9.96 15.63
C ALA A 466 -4.03 -10.58 17.05
N LYS A 467 -4.78 -11.67 17.28
CA LYS A 467 -4.75 -12.38 18.58
C LYS A 467 -3.45 -13.16 18.79
N LEU A 468 -2.71 -13.43 17.72
CA LEU A 468 -1.48 -14.23 17.72
C LEU A 468 -0.21 -13.38 17.68
N ASP A 469 -0.32 -12.04 17.61
CA ASP A 469 0.82 -11.12 17.52
C ASP A 469 1.89 -11.37 18.59
N ARG A 470 1.48 -11.72 19.81
CA ARG A 470 2.41 -12.01 20.92
C ARG A 470 3.27 -13.28 20.72
N TYR A 471 2.86 -14.16 19.81
CA TYR A 471 3.52 -15.43 19.51
C TYR A 471 4.30 -15.37 18.18
N TYR A 472 3.95 -14.44 17.31
CA TYR A 472 4.65 -14.25 16.05
C TYR A 472 6.02 -13.64 16.32
N ASP A 473 7.07 -14.45 16.13
CA ASP A 473 8.46 -14.04 16.33
C ASP A 473 9.25 -14.23 15.03
N ALA A 474 9.51 -13.13 14.33
CA ALA A 474 10.31 -13.16 13.12
C ALA A 474 11.82 -13.42 13.40
N HIS A 475 12.28 -13.22 14.64
CA HIS A 475 13.65 -13.52 15.08
C HIS A 475 13.80 -14.95 15.60
N HIS A 476 12.76 -15.78 15.46
CA HIS A 476 12.73 -17.10 16.05
C HIS A 476 13.92 -17.95 15.57
N PRO A 477 14.65 -18.64 16.48
CA PRO A 477 15.86 -19.39 16.13
C PRO A 477 15.66 -20.45 15.04
N ALA A 478 14.46 -21.06 14.96
CA ALA A 478 14.14 -22.02 13.90
C ALA A 478 14.14 -21.35 12.51
N VAL A 479 13.58 -20.14 12.39
CA VAL A 479 13.55 -19.38 11.13
C VAL A 479 14.97 -19.00 10.73
N LEU A 480 15.77 -18.48 11.66
CA LEU A 480 17.17 -18.12 11.40
C LEU A 480 18.03 -19.32 10.96
N ARG A 481 17.83 -20.50 11.57
CA ARG A 481 18.51 -21.74 11.15
C ARG A 481 18.05 -22.21 9.76
N MET A 482 16.77 -22.06 9.44
CA MET A 482 16.25 -22.39 8.13
C MET A 482 16.85 -21.48 7.04
N ILE A 483 16.95 -20.18 7.32
CA ILE A 483 17.63 -19.22 6.44
C ILE A 483 19.08 -19.65 6.20
N GLN A 484 19.82 -19.94 7.27
CA GLN A 484 21.21 -20.39 7.16
C GLN A 484 21.35 -21.67 6.34
N MET A 485 20.52 -22.69 6.61
CA MET A 485 20.54 -23.95 5.86
C MET A 485 20.28 -23.73 4.36
N THR A 486 19.33 -22.87 4.02
CA THR A 486 19.04 -22.52 2.62
C THR A 486 20.22 -21.84 1.94
N VAL A 487 20.88 -20.90 2.60
CA VAL A 487 22.06 -20.20 2.07
C VAL A 487 23.23 -21.18 1.86
N GLU A 488 23.51 -22.03 2.86
CA GLU A 488 24.57 -23.04 2.77
C GLU A 488 24.33 -24.03 1.63
N ASN A 489 23.08 -24.50 1.46
CA ASN A 489 22.71 -25.42 0.39
C ASN A 489 22.78 -24.76 -1.00
N ALA A 490 22.38 -23.49 -1.12
CA ALA A 490 22.54 -22.71 -2.35
C ALA A 490 24.02 -22.62 -2.77
N HIS A 491 24.87 -22.19 -1.84
CA HIS A 491 26.31 -22.03 -2.09
C HIS A 491 27.03 -23.34 -2.37
N LYS A 492 26.62 -24.44 -1.73
CA LYS A 492 27.12 -25.79 -2.01
C LYS A 492 26.90 -26.21 -3.47
N HIS A 493 25.85 -25.70 -4.11
CA HIS A 493 25.52 -25.94 -5.50
C HIS A 493 25.90 -24.79 -6.44
N GLY A 494 26.61 -23.77 -5.93
CA GLY A 494 27.13 -22.66 -6.72
C GLY A 494 26.09 -21.62 -7.15
N ILE A 495 24.91 -21.63 -6.52
CA ILE A 495 23.83 -20.67 -6.80
C ILE A 495 23.74 -19.61 -5.69
N ARG A 496 23.18 -18.44 -6.02
CA ARG A 496 23.02 -17.33 -5.07
C ARG A 496 21.75 -17.49 -4.21
N ALA A 497 21.79 -16.96 -2.99
CA ALA A 497 20.63 -16.90 -2.09
C ALA A 497 20.39 -15.47 -1.58
N GLY A 498 19.21 -14.95 -1.88
CA GLY A 498 18.73 -13.65 -1.43
C GLY A 498 17.63 -13.71 -0.37
N ILE A 499 17.29 -12.57 0.23
CA ILE A 499 16.11 -12.41 1.09
C ILE A 499 15.25 -11.26 0.55
N CYS A 500 13.95 -11.51 0.33
CA CYS A 500 13.00 -10.48 -0.12
C CYS A 500 11.84 -10.23 0.85
N GLY A 501 11.75 -11.01 1.93
CA GLY A 501 10.79 -10.78 3.01
C GLY A 501 11.18 -9.60 3.93
N GLU A 502 10.28 -9.25 4.85
CA GLU A 502 10.42 -8.04 5.68
C GLU A 502 11.66 -8.05 6.56
N LEU A 503 12.13 -9.24 6.97
CA LEU A 503 13.37 -9.38 7.74
C LEU A 503 14.59 -8.81 7.00
N ALA A 504 14.60 -8.74 5.67
CA ALA A 504 15.69 -8.10 4.94
C ALA A 504 15.86 -6.61 5.30
N SER A 505 14.79 -5.95 5.79
CA SER A 505 14.80 -4.56 6.23
C SER A 505 15.17 -4.42 7.71
N ASP A 506 15.37 -5.53 8.43
CA ASP A 506 15.70 -5.54 9.84
C ASP A 506 17.19 -5.24 10.07
N MET A 507 17.44 -4.09 10.71
CA MET A 507 18.78 -3.59 10.97
C MET A 507 19.50 -4.38 12.08
N GLU A 508 18.76 -5.09 12.94
CA GLU A 508 19.32 -5.93 14.01
C GLU A 508 19.87 -7.23 13.44
N LEU A 509 19.18 -7.83 12.45
CA LEU A 509 19.61 -9.08 11.80
C LEU A 509 20.58 -8.88 10.63
N THR A 510 20.81 -7.63 10.20
CA THR A 510 21.70 -7.35 9.05
C THR A 510 23.09 -7.98 9.20
N GLU A 511 23.71 -7.88 10.38
CA GLU A 511 25.03 -8.50 10.63
C GLU A 511 24.95 -10.03 10.58
N THR A 512 23.88 -10.62 11.12
CA THR A 512 23.61 -12.05 11.08
C THR A 512 23.48 -12.56 9.64
N PHE A 513 22.70 -11.88 8.79
CA PHE A 513 22.54 -12.28 7.39
C PHE A 513 23.83 -12.17 6.59
N LEU A 514 24.61 -11.12 6.86
CA LEU A 514 25.94 -10.97 6.29
C LEU A 514 26.87 -12.11 6.71
N ALA A 515 26.85 -12.51 7.98
CA ALA A 515 27.64 -13.63 8.48
C ALA A 515 27.19 -14.98 7.88
N MET A 516 25.87 -15.18 7.70
CA MET A 516 25.30 -16.41 7.10
C MET A 516 25.71 -16.62 5.64
N GLY A 517 26.08 -15.56 4.91
CA GLY A 517 26.44 -15.70 3.50
C GLY A 517 25.53 -14.99 2.52
N VAL A 518 24.41 -14.41 2.95
CA VAL A 518 23.36 -13.88 2.05
C VAL A 518 23.94 -12.95 0.97
N ASP A 519 23.62 -13.23 -0.29
CA ASP A 519 24.19 -12.56 -1.46
C ASP A 519 23.47 -11.24 -1.80
N GLU A 520 22.18 -11.16 -1.45
CA GLU A 520 21.34 -10.01 -1.74
C GLU A 520 20.20 -9.82 -0.73
N LEU A 521 19.91 -8.55 -0.43
CA LEU A 521 18.78 -8.13 0.40
C LEU A 521 17.87 -7.25 -0.44
N SER A 522 16.61 -7.65 -0.57
CA SER A 522 15.58 -6.91 -1.30
C SER A 522 14.57 -6.32 -0.33
N VAL A 523 14.49 -4.99 -0.30
CA VAL A 523 13.76 -4.21 0.73
C VAL A 523 12.89 -3.15 0.08
N ALA A 524 11.99 -2.52 0.84
CA ALA A 524 11.29 -1.35 0.33
C ALA A 524 12.29 -0.22 -0.01
N PRO A 525 12.08 0.56 -1.09
CA PRO A 525 13.09 1.52 -1.57
C PRO A 525 13.63 2.48 -0.52
N SER A 526 12.78 2.92 0.43
CA SER A 526 13.15 3.83 1.51
C SER A 526 14.21 3.28 2.47
N TYR A 527 14.35 1.94 2.59
CA TYR A 527 15.31 1.31 3.49
C TYR A 527 16.70 1.13 2.88
N ILE A 528 16.84 1.24 1.55
CA ILE A 528 18.07 0.91 0.82
C ILE A 528 19.27 1.71 1.33
N LEU A 529 19.15 3.03 1.42
CA LEU A 529 20.27 3.88 1.83
C LEU A 529 20.64 3.67 3.31
N GLY A 530 19.63 3.50 4.17
CA GLY A 530 19.84 3.18 5.59
C GLY A 530 20.58 1.85 5.77
N LEU A 531 20.17 0.83 5.02
CA LEU A 531 20.79 -0.49 5.04
C LEU A 531 22.21 -0.45 4.46
N ARG A 532 22.42 0.31 3.38
CA ARG A 532 23.76 0.55 2.82
C ARG A 532 24.70 1.19 3.84
N LYS A 533 24.23 2.19 4.59
CA LYS A 533 25.01 2.82 5.66
C LYS A 533 25.44 1.77 6.69
N LYS A 534 24.47 1.00 7.20
CA LYS A 534 24.70 -0.04 8.21
C LYS A 534 25.72 -1.08 7.73
N ILE A 535 25.55 -1.62 6.52
CA ILE A 535 26.46 -2.61 5.95
C ILE A 535 27.89 -2.07 5.84
N ARG A 536 28.05 -0.82 5.40
CA ARG A 536 29.37 -0.16 5.28
C ARG A 536 30.04 0.12 6.63
N GLU A 537 29.30 0.04 7.73
CA GLU A 537 29.80 0.22 9.11
C GLU A 537 30.07 -1.13 9.80
N ILE A 538 29.66 -2.26 9.20
CA ILE A 538 29.85 -3.60 9.75
C ILE A 538 31.20 -4.16 9.32
N LYS A 539 31.86 -4.85 10.26
CA LYS A 539 32.99 -5.73 10.01
C LYS A 539 32.58 -7.14 10.40
N ILE A 540 32.46 -8.03 9.42
CA ILE A 540 32.10 -9.43 9.71
C ILE A 540 33.31 -10.05 10.42
N LYS A 541 33.12 -10.60 11.61
CA LYS A 541 34.19 -11.34 12.30
C LYS A 541 34.49 -12.59 11.48
N ALA A 542 35.77 -12.76 11.13
CA ALA A 542 36.29 -13.93 10.43
C ALA A 542 36.08 -15.22 11.24
#